data_AF-A0A0F8ACZ7-F1
#
_entry.id   AF-A0A0F8ACZ7-F1
#
_cell.length_a   1.000
_cell.length_b   1.000
_cell.length_c   1.000
_cell.angle_alpha   90.00
_cell.angle_beta   90.00
_cell.angle_gamma   90.00
#
_symmetry.space_group_name_H-M   'P 1'
#
loop_
_entity.id
_entity.type
_entity.pdbx_description
1 polymer ?
#
loop_
_entity_poly.entity_id
_entity_poly.type
_entity_poly.pdbx_seq_one_letter_code
_entity_poly.pdbx_strand_id
1 'polypeptide(L)'
;MSTDAEMAVYGKAAIYLRKPEKERLEAQSKPFDAKAACYVTDAKELYVKGTIVKKDGGKVTVKVLDTEEERTVKEDDVSPMNPPKFDKIEDMAMMTHLNEASVLYNLKERYAAWMIYVRLLSNLLN
;
A
#
# COMPACT_ATOMS: atom_id res chain seq x y z
N MET A 1 -15.67 -1.87 -10.58
CA MET A 1 -15.41 -2.58 -9.30
C MET A 1 -16.74 -3.08 -8.79
N SER A 2 -16.76 -4.28 -8.21
CA SER A 2 -18.00 -4.92 -7.76
C SER A 2 -18.58 -4.18 -6.52
N THR A 3 -19.90 -3.98 -6.54
CA THR A 3 -20.67 -3.13 -5.61
C THR A 3 -21.01 -3.85 -4.30
N ASP A 4 -21.44 -3.11 -3.28
CA ASP A 4 -21.92 -3.72 -2.02
C ASP A 4 -23.10 -4.68 -2.27
N ALA A 5 -23.93 -4.41 -3.29
CA ALA A 5 -25.01 -5.29 -3.73
C ALA A 5 -24.50 -6.65 -4.24
N GLU A 6 -23.39 -6.67 -4.98
CA GLU A 6 -22.77 -7.91 -5.45
C GLU A 6 -22.09 -8.69 -4.31
N MET A 7 -21.64 -7.99 -3.26
CA MET A 7 -21.06 -8.65 -2.09
C MET A 7 -22.11 -9.26 -1.15
N ALA A 8 -23.39 -8.87 -1.27
CA ALA A 8 -24.47 -9.35 -0.42
C ALA A 8 -24.66 -10.88 -0.49
N VAL A 9 -24.34 -11.51 -1.62
CA VAL A 9 -24.42 -12.97 -1.82
C VAL A 9 -23.54 -13.76 -0.85
N TYR A 10 -22.47 -13.14 -0.34
CA TYR A 10 -21.54 -13.76 0.62
C TYR A 10 -21.99 -13.59 2.08
N GLY A 11 -23.09 -12.88 2.34
CA GLY A 11 -23.64 -12.69 3.68
C GLY A 11 -22.62 -12.17 4.70
N LYS A 12 -22.50 -12.85 5.84
CA LYS A 12 -21.56 -12.47 6.91
C LYS A 12 -20.09 -12.55 6.50
N ALA A 13 -19.77 -13.30 5.45
CA ALA A 13 -18.39 -13.45 4.98
C ALA A 13 -17.91 -12.24 4.16
N ALA A 14 -18.82 -11.42 3.63
CA ALA A 14 -18.51 -10.33 2.69
C ALA A 14 -17.40 -9.39 3.22
N ILE A 15 -17.46 -9.02 4.50
CA ILE A 15 -16.52 -8.10 5.16
C ILE A 15 -15.07 -8.60 5.23
N TYR A 16 -14.88 -9.93 5.14
CA TYR A 16 -13.58 -10.59 5.14
C TYR A 16 -13.04 -10.82 3.72
N LEU A 17 -13.89 -10.66 2.70
CA LEU A 17 -13.51 -10.78 1.30
C LEU A 17 -13.20 -9.41 0.70
N ARG A 18 -14.04 -8.41 1.01
CA ARG A 18 -13.89 -7.03 0.54
C ARG A 18 -14.48 -6.04 1.53
N LYS A 19 -13.86 -4.87 1.65
CA LYS A 19 -14.40 -3.76 2.45
C LYS A 19 -15.63 -3.10 1.79
N PRO A 20 -16.60 -2.62 2.60
CA PRO A 20 -17.73 -1.86 2.10
C PRO A 20 -17.31 -0.69 1.21
N GLU A 21 -18.13 -0.34 0.24
CA GLU A 21 -17.86 0.72 -0.72
C GLU A 21 -17.55 2.05 -0.04
N LYS A 22 -18.29 2.39 1.02
CA LYS A 22 -18.05 3.58 1.82
C LYS A 22 -16.61 3.65 2.36
N GLU A 23 -16.14 2.58 3.02
CA GLU A 23 -14.78 2.53 3.56
C GLU A 23 -13.71 2.59 2.47
N ARG A 24 -13.99 1.97 1.31
CA ARG A 24 -13.09 2.07 0.15
C ARG A 24 -13.01 3.51 -0.33
N LEU A 25 -14.13 4.18 -0.58
CA LEU A 25 -14.16 5.56 -1.05
C LEU A 25 -13.44 6.51 -0.08
N GLU A 26 -13.67 6.36 1.22
CA GLU A 26 -12.96 7.11 2.26
C GLU A 26 -11.44 6.89 2.20
N ALA A 27 -10.99 5.63 2.08
CA ALA A 27 -9.57 5.32 1.94
C ALA A 27 -8.95 5.93 0.68
N GLN A 28 -9.66 5.85 -0.46
CA GLN A 28 -9.20 6.37 -1.75
C GLN A 28 -9.14 7.90 -1.81
N SER A 29 -9.95 8.58 -0.99
CA SER A 29 -10.01 10.04 -0.90
C SER A 29 -8.89 10.68 -0.07
N LYS A 30 -8.06 9.87 0.61
CA LYS A 30 -7.00 10.37 1.47
C LYS A 30 -5.99 11.22 0.67
N PRO A 31 -5.56 12.38 1.20
CA PRO A 31 -4.51 13.18 0.57
C PRO A 31 -3.24 12.37 0.34
N PHE A 32 -2.65 12.50 -0.85
CA PHE A 32 -1.44 11.78 -1.22
C PHE A 32 -0.59 12.63 -2.14
N ASP A 33 0.66 12.88 -1.74
CA ASP A 33 1.65 13.50 -2.61
C ASP A 33 2.52 12.40 -3.24
N ALA A 34 2.30 12.14 -4.52
CA ALA A 34 3.02 11.11 -5.26
C ALA A 34 4.52 11.38 -5.43
N LYS A 35 4.97 12.64 -5.28
CA LYS A 35 6.39 12.98 -5.37
C LYS A 35 7.12 12.82 -4.05
N ALA A 36 6.40 12.98 -2.94
CA ALA A 36 6.99 12.94 -1.60
C ALA A 36 6.77 11.59 -0.89
N ALA A 37 5.67 10.90 -1.13
CA ALA A 37 5.36 9.64 -0.47
C ALA A 37 6.27 8.50 -0.96
N CYS A 38 6.96 7.86 -0.02
CA CYS A 38 7.94 6.83 -0.32
C CYS A 38 8.01 5.73 0.75
N TYR A 39 8.58 4.60 0.37
CA TYR A 39 9.07 3.57 1.27
C TYR A 39 10.58 3.71 1.42
N VAL A 40 11.08 3.49 2.63
CA VAL A 40 12.51 3.48 2.95
C VAL A 40 12.86 2.17 3.62
N THR A 41 14.03 1.62 3.33
CA THR A 41 14.53 0.40 3.98
C THR A 41 14.70 0.61 5.49
N ASP A 42 14.35 -0.40 6.26
CA ASP A 42 14.48 -0.41 7.72
C ASP A 42 15.03 -1.75 8.20
N ALA A 43 15.94 -1.73 9.17
CA ALA A 43 16.60 -2.93 9.65
C ALA A 43 15.67 -3.88 10.44
N LYS A 44 14.58 -3.35 11.02
CA LYS A 44 13.64 -4.12 11.86
C LYS A 44 12.35 -4.46 11.09
N GLU A 45 11.76 -3.48 10.42
CA GLU A 45 10.48 -3.63 9.72
C GLU A 45 10.64 -3.96 8.22
N LEU A 46 11.87 -4.12 7.72
CA LEU A 46 12.28 -4.23 6.31
C LEU A 46 12.02 -2.95 5.50
N TYR A 47 10.80 -2.42 5.56
CA TYR A 47 10.41 -1.17 4.92
C TYR A 47 9.49 -0.37 5.83
N VAL A 48 9.69 0.95 5.85
CA VAL A 48 8.83 1.92 6.55
C VAL A 48 8.29 2.95 5.57
N LYS A 49 7.09 3.48 5.83
CA LYS A 49 6.51 4.60 5.08
C LYS A 49 7.16 5.92 5.51
N GLY A 50 7.38 6.81 4.55
CA GLY A 50 7.95 8.12 4.81
C GLY A 50 7.59 9.18 3.77
N THR A 51 7.94 10.42 4.09
CA THR A 51 7.78 11.59 3.23
C THR A 51 9.15 12.19 2.93
N ILE A 52 9.48 12.34 1.66
CA ILE A 52 10.71 13.00 1.22
C ILE A 52 10.65 14.49 1.61
N VAL A 53 11.64 14.92 2.39
CA VAL A 53 11.81 16.31 2.84
C VAL A 53 12.81 17.04 1.95
N LYS A 54 13.93 16.38 1.62
CA LYS A 54 15.01 16.98 0.82
C LYS A 54 15.67 15.93 -0.06
N LYS A 55 16.13 16.35 -1.24
CA LYS A 55 17.05 15.59 -2.10
C LYS A 55 18.31 16.41 -2.33
N ASP A 56 19.48 15.82 -2.10
CA ASP A 56 20.77 16.51 -2.21
C ASP A 56 21.90 15.50 -2.52
N GLY A 57 22.64 15.74 -3.61
CA GLY A 57 23.85 14.99 -3.94
C GLY A 57 23.74 13.46 -3.93
N GLY A 58 22.62 12.90 -4.43
CA GLY A 58 22.38 11.44 -4.46
C GLY A 58 21.91 10.84 -3.12
N LYS A 59 21.61 11.68 -2.13
CA LYS A 59 20.98 11.30 -0.87
C LYS A 59 19.60 11.94 -0.75
N VAL A 60 18.73 11.25 -0.03
CA VAL A 60 17.36 11.66 0.22
C VAL A 60 17.14 11.70 1.73
N THR A 61 16.66 12.83 2.23
CA THR A 61 16.19 12.96 3.61
C THR A 61 14.70 12.69 3.65
N VAL A 62 14.30 11.66 4.40
CA VAL A 62 12.93 11.20 4.53
C VAL A 62 12.50 11.32 5.99
N LYS A 63 11.33 11.90 6.23
CA LYS A 63 10.64 11.85 7.52
C LYS A 63 9.79 10.58 7.59
N VAL A 64 10.11 9.67 8.50
CA VAL A 64 9.35 8.42 8.73
C VAL A 64 7.99 8.77 9.31
N LEU A 65 6.91 8.18 8.80
CA LEU A 65 5.55 8.54 9.21
C LEU A 65 5.22 8.09 10.65
N ASP A 66 5.67 6.90 11.05
CA ASP A 66 5.29 6.30 12.33
C ASP A 66 6.08 6.89 13.52
N THR A 67 7.35 7.25 13.32
CA THR A 67 8.24 7.76 14.38
C THR A 67 8.51 9.25 14.30
N GLU A 68 8.12 9.90 13.20
CA GLU A 68 8.47 11.29 12.86
C GLU A 68 9.98 11.58 12.76
N GLU A 69 10.82 10.56 12.80
CA GLU A 69 12.28 10.67 12.69
C GLU A 69 12.69 11.02 11.26
N GLU A 70 13.65 11.93 11.11
CA GLU A 70 14.29 12.21 9.82
C GLU A 70 15.53 11.33 9.61
N ARG A 71 15.56 10.64 8.47
CA ARG A 71 16.68 9.79 8.07
C ARG A 71 17.22 10.24 6.73
N THR A 72 18.54 10.28 6.61
CA THR A 72 19.20 10.53 5.32
C THR A 72 19.74 9.21 4.78
N VAL A 73 19.17 8.76 3.67
CA VAL A 73 19.49 7.49 3.01
C VAL A 73 19.97 7.74 1.59
N LYS A 74 20.49 6.71 0.92
CA LYS A 74 20.80 6.80 -0.51
C LYS A 74 19.51 6.82 -1.31
N GLU A 75 19.52 7.45 -2.47
CA GLU A 75 18.34 7.49 -3.33
C GLU A 75 17.87 6.08 -3.76
N ASP A 76 18.78 5.13 -3.93
CA ASP A 76 18.48 3.74 -4.27
C ASP A 76 17.72 2.98 -3.17
N ASP A 77 17.79 3.45 -1.91
CA ASP A 77 17.08 2.86 -0.77
C ASP A 77 15.64 3.40 -0.62
N VAL A 78 15.24 4.31 -1.52
CA VAL A 78 13.93 4.96 -1.51
C VAL A 78 13.08 4.44 -2.66
N SER A 79 11.95 3.80 -2.33
CA SER A 79 11.01 3.28 -3.31
C SER A 79 9.73 4.14 -3.37
N PRO A 80 9.13 4.38 -4.54
CA PRO A 80 7.89 5.15 -4.65
C PRO A 80 6.71 4.39 -4.03
N MET A 81 5.76 5.13 -3.46
CA MET A 81 4.50 4.60 -2.96
C MET A 81 3.39 4.65 -4.02
N ASN A 82 2.51 3.66 -4.00
CA ASN A 82 1.27 3.73 -4.77
C ASN A 82 0.27 4.69 -4.11
N PRO A 83 -0.55 5.41 -4.88
CA PRO A 83 -1.65 6.21 -4.34
C PRO A 83 -2.68 5.37 -3.56
N PRO A 84 -3.45 5.97 -2.63
CA PRO A 84 -4.43 5.27 -1.78
C PRO A 84 -5.50 4.49 -2.55
N LYS A 85 -5.72 4.80 -3.83
CA LYS A 85 -6.59 4.01 -4.71
C LYS A 85 -6.16 2.55 -4.87
N PHE A 86 -4.90 2.24 -4.60
CA PHE A 86 -4.33 0.90 -4.64
C PHE A 86 -4.26 0.22 -3.26
N ASP A 87 -4.70 0.90 -2.20
CA ASP A 87 -4.71 0.32 -0.86
C ASP A 87 -5.61 -0.92 -0.84
N LYS A 88 -5.07 -2.02 -0.34
CA LYS A 88 -5.76 -3.32 -0.21
C LYS A 88 -6.32 -3.82 -1.55
N ILE A 89 -5.66 -3.54 -2.66
CA ILE A 89 -6.07 -4.04 -3.97
C ILE A 89 -6.09 -5.57 -3.99
N GLU A 90 -7.11 -6.12 -4.64
CA GLU A 90 -7.29 -7.58 -4.75
C GLU A 90 -6.29 -8.20 -5.71
N ASP A 91 -5.97 -7.49 -6.79
CA ASP A 91 -5.00 -7.91 -7.79
C ASP A 91 -3.79 -6.97 -7.75
N MET A 92 -2.68 -7.47 -7.20
CA MET A 92 -1.46 -6.66 -7.05
C MET A 92 -0.79 -6.35 -8.38
N ALA A 93 -1.09 -7.10 -9.46
CA ALA A 93 -0.56 -6.81 -10.78
C ALA A 93 -1.11 -5.48 -11.35
N MET A 94 -2.17 -4.93 -10.76
CA MET A 94 -2.73 -3.64 -11.16
C MET A 94 -2.06 -2.43 -10.51
N MET A 95 -1.11 -2.62 -9.58
CA MET A 95 -0.37 -1.50 -8.95
C MET A 95 0.49 -0.76 -9.98
N THR A 96 0.65 0.56 -9.80
CA THR A 96 1.55 1.37 -10.66
C THR A 96 3.01 1.12 -10.34
N HIS A 97 3.34 1.04 -9.06
CA HIS A 97 4.67 0.71 -8.56
C HIS A 97 4.66 -0.69 -7.97
N LEU A 98 5.15 -1.67 -8.73
CA LEU A 98 5.26 -3.06 -8.28
C LEU A 98 6.66 -3.32 -7.72
N ASN A 99 6.95 -2.71 -6.56
CA ASN A 99 8.17 -2.93 -5.79
C ASN A 99 7.89 -3.81 -4.56
N GLU A 100 8.96 -4.35 -3.97
CA GLU A 100 8.87 -5.27 -2.82
C GLU A 100 8.10 -4.66 -1.65
N ALA A 101 8.36 -3.38 -1.33
CA ALA A 101 7.67 -2.65 -0.28
C ALA A 101 6.16 -2.54 -0.54
N SER A 102 5.74 -2.25 -1.78
CA SER A 102 4.32 -2.13 -2.14
C SER A 102 3.58 -3.45 -1.99
N VAL A 103 4.21 -4.56 -2.41
CA VAL A 103 3.65 -5.90 -2.23
C VAL A 103 3.52 -6.24 -0.74
N LEU A 104 4.58 -6.01 0.04
CA LEU A 104 4.59 -6.26 1.48
C LEU A 104 3.49 -5.47 2.21
N TYR A 105 3.38 -4.17 1.93
CA TYR A 105 2.39 -3.31 2.60
C TYR A 105 0.95 -3.66 2.21
N ASN A 106 0.70 -4.01 0.95
CA ASN A 106 -0.64 -4.45 0.56
C ASN A 106 -1.03 -5.74 1.28
N LEU A 107 -0.12 -6.71 1.38
CA LEU A 107 -0.32 -7.94 2.16
C LEU A 107 -0.56 -7.65 3.64
N LYS A 108 0.31 -6.84 4.27
CA LYS A 108 0.21 -6.44 5.69
C LYS A 108 -1.13 -5.80 6.00
N GLU A 109 -1.57 -4.86 5.15
CA GLU A 109 -2.82 -4.13 5.36
C GLU A 109 -4.07 -4.97 5.08
N ARG A 110 -4.03 -5.87 4.09
CA ARG A 110 -5.14 -6.81 3.85
C ARG A 110 -5.26 -7.82 4.98
N TYR A 111 -4.13 -8.33 5.47
CA TYR A 111 -4.08 -9.24 6.60
C TYR A 111 -4.63 -8.60 7.88
N ALA A 112 -4.19 -7.37 8.20
CA ALA A 112 -4.72 -6.60 9.33
C ALA A 112 -6.24 -6.34 9.25
N ALA A 113 -6.78 -6.35 8.03
CA ALA A 113 -8.19 -6.16 7.73
C ALA A 113 -8.97 -7.48 7.60
N TRP A 114 -8.36 -8.63 7.95
CA TRP A 114 -8.89 -10.00 7.84
C TRP A 114 -9.21 -10.47 6.42
N MET A 115 -8.56 -9.86 5.42
CA MET A 115 -8.70 -10.22 4.00
C MET A 115 -7.50 -11.05 3.55
N ILE A 116 -7.52 -12.35 3.81
CA ILE A 116 -6.35 -13.24 3.62
C ILE A 116 -6.07 -13.62 2.16
N TYR A 117 -7.04 -13.41 1.25
CA TYR A 117 -6.89 -13.76 -0.16
C TYR A 117 -6.42 -12.54 -0.98
N VAL A 118 -5.44 -12.79 -1.83
CA VAL A 118 -4.89 -11.84 -2.81
C VAL A 118 -4.61 -12.56 -4.11
N ARG A 119 -4.74 -11.85 -5.23
CA ARG A 119 -4.35 -12.33 -6.56
C ARG A 119 -2.98 -11.75 -6.91
N LEU A 120 -2.05 -12.64 -7.20
CA LEU A 120 -0.73 -12.35 -7.75
C LEU A 120 -0.64 -13.11 -9.07
N LEU A 121 -0.73 -12.38 -10.18
CA LEU A 121 -0.69 -12.89 -11.56
C LEU A 121 -1.86 -13.84 -11.91
N SER A 122 -2.31 -13.75 -13.16
CA SER A 122 -3.54 -14.40 -13.66
C SER A 122 -3.49 -15.92 -13.81
N ASN A 123 -2.45 -16.62 -13.30
CA ASN A 123 -2.18 -18.01 -13.67
C ASN A 123 -2.24 -19.05 -12.54
N LEU A 124 -2.86 -18.76 -11.38
CA LEU A 124 -3.02 -19.75 -10.31
C LEU A 124 -4.38 -20.47 -10.28
N LEU A 125 -5.24 -20.27 -11.28
CA LEU A 125 -6.50 -21.01 -11.44
C LEU A 125 -6.73 -21.34 -12.93
N ASN A 126 -5.94 -22.26 -13.46
CA ASN A 126 -6.30 -23.12 -14.59
C ASN A 126 -6.08 -24.56 -14.17
#